data_AF-A0A1I6GIB4-F1
#
_entry.id   AF-A0A1I6GIB4-F1
#
_cell.length_a   1.000
_cell.length_b   1.000
_cell.length_c   1.000
_cell.angle_alpha   90.00
_cell.angle_beta   90.00
_cell.angle_gamma   90.00
#
_symmetry.space_group_name_H-M   'P 1'
#
loop_
_entity.id
_entity.type
_entity.pdbx_description
1 polymer ?
#
loop_
_entity_poly.entity_id
_entity_poly.type
_entity_poly.pdbx_seq_one_letter_code
_entity_poly.pdbx_strand_id
1 'polypeptide(L)'
;MNTTKSRAEERIDTVADLVVGDRVRVGDRTKPLDVQRVGARTVRTRDGDTITQHLAELEGDWANATTYVVADVVNPLTGEVPGTQRFLGDGPAGNVDLRRVEGED
;
A
#
# COMPACT_ATOMS: atom_id res chain seq x y z
N MET A 1 -31.02 -13.09 1.23
CA MET A 1 -29.89 -12.69 0.38
C MET A 1 -29.42 -11.34 0.90
N ASN A 2 -28.38 -11.32 1.74
CA ASN A 2 -27.82 -10.07 2.25
C ASN A 2 -26.93 -9.49 1.17
N THR A 3 -27.46 -8.55 0.40
CA THR A 3 -26.68 -7.74 -0.52
C THR A 3 -25.84 -6.79 0.31
N THR A 4 -24.61 -7.18 0.64
CA THR A 4 -23.62 -6.27 1.19
C THR A 4 -23.50 -5.13 0.18
N LYS A 5 -23.91 -3.91 0.57
CA LYS A 5 -23.56 -2.68 -0.16
C LYS A 5 -22.04 -2.71 -0.30
N SER A 6 -21.54 -3.01 -1.49
CA SER A 6 -20.13 -2.80 -1.80
C SER A 6 -19.93 -1.29 -1.70
N ARG A 7 -19.29 -0.84 -0.61
CA ARG A 7 -18.74 0.51 -0.50
C ARG A 7 -17.90 0.74 -1.77
N ALA A 8 -17.92 1.94 -2.34
CA ALA A 8 -17.02 2.24 -3.44
C ALA A 8 -15.59 2.10 -2.89
N GLU A 9 -14.87 1.09 -3.37
CA GLU A 9 -13.48 0.81 -3.05
C GLU A 9 -12.68 1.12 -4.31
N GLU A 10 -11.78 2.09 -4.22
CA GLU A 10 -10.92 2.47 -5.34
C GLU A 10 -9.63 1.67 -5.25
N ARG A 11 -9.27 0.99 -6.33
CA ARG A 11 -8.00 0.25 -6.42
C ARG A 11 -6.85 1.26 -6.50
N ILE A 12 -5.81 1.01 -5.71
CA ILE A 12 -4.59 1.82 -5.69
C ILE A 12 -3.53 1.10 -6.52
N ASP A 13 -3.19 1.69 -7.67
CA ASP A 13 -2.16 1.15 -8.58
C ASP A 13 -0.75 1.65 -8.24
N THR A 14 -0.62 2.72 -7.45
CA THR A 14 0.67 3.21 -6.94
C THR A 14 0.53 3.75 -5.52
N VAL A 15 1.54 3.48 -4.68
CA VAL A 15 1.63 4.03 -3.32
C VAL A 15 1.74 5.55 -3.33
N ALA A 16 2.20 6.16 -4.43
CA ALA A 16 2.28 7.61 -4.58
C ALA A 16 0.91 8.32 -4.48
N ASP A 17 -0.18 7.59 -4.73
CA ASP A 17 -1.54 8.14 -4.67
C ASP A 17 -2.07 8.27 -3.23
N LEU A 18 -1.45 7.57 -2.27
CA LEU A 18 -1.88 7.60 -0.88
C LEU A 18 -1.48 8.91 -0.20
N VAL A 19 -2.37 9.44 0.64
CA VAL A 19 -2.10 10.58 1.51
C VAL A 19 -2.31 10.23 2.98
N VAL A 20 -1.64 10.94 3.87
CA VAL A 20 -1.84 10.75 5.32
C VAL A 20 -3.29 11.01 5.68
N GLY A 21 -3.89 10.09 6.44
CA GLY A 21 -5.31 10.11 6.80
C GLY A 21 -6.21 9.31 5.85
N ASP A 22 -5.70 8.83 4.70
CA ASP A 22 -6.43 7.84 3.90
C ASP A 22 -6.67 6.57 4.71
N ARG A 23 -7.78 5.91 4.44
CA ARG A 23 -8.04 4.54 4.89
C ARG A 23 -7.92 3.59 3.73
N VAL A 24 -7.14 2.54 3.89
CA VAL A 24 -6.91 1.52 2.89
C VAL A 24 -7.21 0.13 3.41
N ARG A 25 -7.95 -0.65 2.65
CA ARG A 25 -8.08 -2.09 2.85
C ARG A 25 -6.96 -2.79 2.09
N VAL A 26 -6.40 -3.80 2.75
CA VAL A 26 -5.24 -4.55 2.28
C VAL A 26 -5.65 -6.00 2.06
N GLY A 27 -5.66 -6.44 0.80
CA GLY A 27 -6.12 -7.78 0.40
C GLY A 27 -7.52 -8.08 0.95
N ASP A 28 -7.72 -9.30 1.46
CA ASP A 28 -9.00 -9.74 2.03
C ASP A 28 -9.24 -9.29 3.49
N ARG A 29 -8.44 -8.36 4.02
CA ARG A 29 -8.62 -7.90 5.41
C ARG A 29 -9.98 -7.25 5.60
N THR A 30 -10.70 -7.67 6.63
CA THR A 30 -12.02 -7.09 6.95
C THR A 30 -11.92 -5.66 7.47
N LYS A 31 -10.86 -5.33 8.23
CA LYS A 31 -10.65 -3.99 8.79
C LYS A 31 -9.66 -3.18 7.94
N PRO A 32 -9.98 -1.92 7.59
CA PRO A 32 -9.04 -1.03 6.92
C PRO A 32 -7.90 -0.62 7.85
N LEU A 33 -6.81 -0.15 7.27
CA LEU A 33 -5.66 0.48 7.93
C LEU A 33 -5.64 1.95 7.54
N ASP A 34 -5.19 2.80 8.45
CA ASP A 34 -5.02 4.23 8.26
C ASP A 34 -3.59 4.50 7.78
N VAL A 35 -3.45 5.39 6.80
CA VAL A 35 -2.15 5.85 6.29
C VAL A 35 -1.59 6.86 7.29
N GLN A 36 -0.59 6.46 8.05
CA GLN A 36 0.04 7.29 9.08
C GLN A 36 1.15 8.16 8.50
N ARG A 37 1.90 7.62 7.53
CA ARG A 37 3.01 8.32 6.87
C ARG A 37 3.12 7.91 5.43
N VAL A 38 3.59 8.83 4.61
CA VAL A 38 3.97 8.60 3.21
C VAL A 38 5.40 9.07 2.99
N GLY A 39 6.10 8.42 2.09
CA GLY A 39 7.49 8.72 1.80
C GLY A 39 7.94 8.16 0.46
N ALA A 40 9.19 8.42 0.14
CA ALA A 40 9.85 7.89 -1.04
C ALA A 40 11.29 7.53 -0.68
N ARG A 41 11.82 6.47 -1.29
CA ARG A 41 13.23 6.13 -1.23
C ARG A 41 13.78 5.86 -2.61
N THR A 42 15.08 6.01 -2.74
CA THR A 42 15.77 5.80 -3.99
C THR A 42 16.28 4.37 -4.10
N VAL A 43 15.94 3.69 -5.20
CA VAL A 43 16.42 2.36 -5.55
C VAL A 43 17.33 2.49 -6.77
N ARG A 44 18.55 1.97 -6.66
CA ARG A 44 19.50 1.93 -7.78
C ARG A 44 19.32 0.64 -8.57
N THR A 45 19.17 0.73 -9.89
CA THR A 45 19.11 -0.43 -10.76
C THR A 45 20.49 -1.03 -10.99
N ARG A 46 20.52 -2.23 -11.56
CA ARG A 46 21.75 -2.88 -12.00
C ARG A 46 22.52 -2.06 -13.06
N ASP A 47 21.82 -1.41 -13.98
CA ASP A 47 22.39 -0.54 -15.02
C ASP A 47 22.85 0.82 -14.47
N GLY A 48 22.57 1.11 -13.20
CA GLY A 48 23.03 2.31 -12.51
C GLY A 48 22.02 3.45 -12.50
N ASP A 49 20.87 3.27 -13.16
CA ASP A 49 19.72 4.17 -13.06
C ASP A 49 19.18 4.25 -11.64
N THR A 50 18.45 5.32 -11.40
CA THR A 50 17.95 5.68 -10.08
C THR A 50 16.44 5.85 -10.15
N ILE A 51 15.71 5.08 -9.36
CA ILE A 51 14.25 5.02 -9.39
C ILE A 51 13.69 5.39 -8.03
N THR A 52 12.65 6.20 -8.05
CA THR A 52 11.88 6.54 -6.87
C THR A 52 10.91 5.41 -6.56
N GLN A 53 11.05 4.81 -5.39
CA GLN A 53 10.09 3.87 -4.82
C GLN A 53 9.28 4.59 -3.75
N HIS A 54 7.97 4.71 -3.95
CA HIS A 54 7.08 5.30 -2.95
C HIS A 54 6.74 4.29 -1.86
N LEU A 55 6.56 4.80 -0.64
CA LEU A 55 6.26 4.03 0.56
C LEU A 55 5.12 4.67 1.33
N ALA A 56 4.33 3.84 1.99
CA ALA A 56 3.34 4.26 2.96
C ALA A 56 3.43 3.37 4.21
N GLU A 57 3.32 4.01 5.37
CA GLU A 57 3.18 3.36 6.66
C GLU A 57 1.68 3.28 6.98
N LEU A 58 1.20 2.06 7.16
CA LEU A 58 -0.19 1.72 7.41
C LEU A 58 -0.33 1.17 8.83
N GLU A 59 -1.28 1.68 9.59
CA GLU A 59 -1.54 1.25 10.96
C GLU A 59 -3.02 1.03 11.19
N GLY A 60 -3.37 0.07 12.05
CA GLY A 60 -4.77 -0.13 12.43
C GLY A 60 -5.15 0.71 13.65
N ASP A 61 -6.34 1.28 13.66
CA ASP A 61 -6.89 2.03 14.80
C ASP A 61 -7.37 1.13 15.97
N TRP A 62 -6.80 -0.06 16.17
CA TRP A 62 -7.21 -0.96 17.26
C TRP A 62 -6.06 -1.34 18.19
N ALA A 63 -6.40 -1.72 19.42
CA ALA A 63 -5.42 -2.12 20.42
C ALA A 63 -4.53 -3.26 19.90
N ASN A 64 -3.21 -3.06 19.95
CA ASN A 64 -2.17 -3.96 19.42
C ASN A 64 -2.19 -4.12 17.89
N ALA A 65 -2.63 -3.10 17.15
CA ALA A 65 -2.45 -3.08 15.71
C ALA A 65 -0.97 -3.13 15.33
N THR A 66 -0.66 -3.94 14.32
CA THR A 66 0.67 -3.99 13.72
C THR A 66 0.80 -2.88 12.70
N THR A 67 1.87 -2.08 12.82
CA THR A 67 2.27 -1.11 11.81
C THR A 67 2.94 -1.86 10.65
N TYR A 68 2.48 -1.61 9.43
CA TYR A 68 3.03 -2.19 8.21
C TYR A 68 3.59 -1.10 7.31
N VAL A 69 4.67 -1.40 6.61
CA VAL A 69 5.18 -0.52 5.54
C VAL A 69 4.89 -1.18 4.21
N VAL A 70 4.21 -0.50 3.31
CA VAL A 70 3.99 -0.92 1.93
C VAL A 70 4.79 -0.03 0.98
N ALA A 71 5.25 -0.59 -0.12
CA ALA A 71 5.95 0.14 -1.16
C ALA A 71 5.59 -0.38 -2.54
N ASP A 72 5.72 0.47 -3.56
CA ASP A 72 5.63 0.02 -4.95
C ASP A 72 6.69 -1.03 -5.24
N VAL A 73 6.33 -2.09 -5.95
CA VAL A 73 7.31 -3.05 -6.47
C VAL A 73 8.15 -2.33 -7.51
N VAL A 74 9.48 -2.44 -7.35
CA VAL A 74 10.44 -1.98 -8.35
C VAL A 74 11.28 -3.17 -8.72
N ASN A 75 11.40 -3.47 -10.01
CA ASN A 75 12.33 -4.47 -10.51
C ASN A 75 13.75 -3.86 -10.49
N PRO A 76 14.65 -4.29 -9.59
CA PRO A 76 15.97 -3.68 -9.51
C PRO A 76 16.88 -4.03 -10.70
N LEU A 77 16.51 -5.03 -11.51
CA LEU A 77 17.28 -5.40 -12.70
C LEU A 77 16.96 -4.49 -13.88
N THR A 78 15.67 -4.24 -14.13
CA THR A 78 15.21 -3.51 -15.32
C THR A 78 14.74 -2.09 -15.03
N GLY A 79 14.47 -1.79 -13.76
CA GLY A 79 13.83 -0.56 -13.34
C GLY A 79 12.32 -0.48 -13.53
N GLU A 80 11.69 -1.58 -13.93
CA GLU A 80 10.25 -1.62 -14.17
C GLU A 80 9.44 -1.49 -12.88
N VAL A 81 8.36 -0.71 -12.93
CA VAL A 81 7.36 -0.58 -11.85
C VAL A 81 6.05 -1.18 -12.36
N PRO A 82 5.72 -2.44 -12.00
CA PRO A 82 4.60 -3.18 -12.59
C PRO A 82 3.21 -2.73 -12.10
N GLY A 83 3.10 -1.65 -11.31
CA GLY A 83 1.82 -1.22 -10.71
C GLY A 83 1.28 -2.19 -9.66
N THR A 84 2.19 -2.87 -8.96
CA THR A 84 1.86 -3.72 -7.80
C THR A 84 2.63 -3.25 -6.60
N GLN A 85 2.08 -3.47 -5.40
CA GLN A 85 2.71 -3.09 -4.15
C GLN A 85 3.13 -4.32 -3.36
N ARG A 86 4.04 -4.13 -2.41
CA ARG A 86 4.50 -5.17 -1.49
C ARG A 86 4.73 -4.60 -0.11
N PHE A 87 4.56 -5.43 0.91
CA PHE A 87 5.07 -5.14 2.24
C PHE A 87 6.60 -5.11 2.29
N LEU A 88 7.14 -4.22 3.12
CA LEU A 88 8.55 -4.19 3.50
C LEU A 88 8.69 -4.69 4.95
N GLY A 89 9.68 -5.55 5.19
CA GLY A 89 9.96 -6.10 6.52
C GLY A 89 9.06 -7.28 6.87
N ASP A 90 8.42 -7.22 8.04
CA ASP A 90 7.66 -8.32 8.68
C ASP A 90 6.22 -8.50 8.14
N GLY A 91 5.82 -7.72 7.14
CA GLY A 91 4.52 -7.92 6.50
C GLY A 91 4.44 -9.22 5.69
N PRO A 92 3.23 -9.67 5.33
CA PRO A 92 3.06 -10.91 4.58
C PRO A 92 3.81 -10.85 3.24
N ALA A 93 4.42 -11.98 2.88
CA ALA A 93 5.15 -12.11 1.63
C ALA A 93 4.20 -12.11 0.43
N GLY A 94 4.64 -11.45 -0.66
CA GLY A 94 3.90 -11.40 -1.93
C GLY A 94 3.29 -10.03 -2.22
N ASN A 95 2.69 -9.93 -3.41
CA ASN A 95 2.04 -8.69 -3.85
C ASN A 95 0.81 -8.43 -3.01
N VAL A 96 0.55 -7.15 -2.73
CA VAL A 96 -0.60 -6.71 -1.98
C VAL A 96 -1.56 -5.94 -2.87
N ASP A 97 -2.86 -6.23 -2.73
CA ASP A 97 -3.94 -5.44 -3.33
C ASP A 97 -4.32 -4.34 -2.33
N LEU A 98 -4.08 -3.09 -2.70
CA LEU A 98 -4.45 -1.93 -1.90
C LEU A 98 -5.73 -1.31 -2.47
N ARG A 99 -6.71 -1.08 -1.60
CA ARG A 99 -7.94 -0.39 -1.97
C ARG A 99 -8.21 0.74 -1.01
N ARG A 100 -8.34 1.96 -1.51
CA ARG A 100 -8.83 3.09 -0.72
C ARG A 100 -10.30 2.84 -0.39
N VAL A 101 -10.64 2.97 0.89
CA VAL A 101 -12.02 2.95 1.35
C VAL A 101 -12.44 4.39 1.62
N GLU A 102 -13.48 4.87 0.94
CA GLU A 102 -14.07 6.16 1.29
C GLU A 102 -14.61 6.09 2.72
N GLY A 103 -14.22 7.01 3.58
CA GLY A 103 -14.73 7.12 4.94
C GLY A 103 -16.19 7.57 4.93
N GLU A 104 -17.07 6.81 5.59
CA GLU A 104 -18.31 7.40 6.11
C GLU A 104 -17.91 8.22 7.33
N ASP A 105 -18.26 9.50 7.29
CA ASP A 105 -18.20 10.50 8.37
C ASP A 105 -18.83 9.98 9.68
#